data_AF-A0AA39LSC9-F1
#
_entry.id   AF-A0AA39LSC9-F1
#
_cell.length_a   1.000
_cell.length_b   1.000
_cell.length_c   1.000
_cell.angle_alpha   90.00
_cell.angle_beta   90.00
_cell.angle_gamma   90.00
#
_symmetry.space_group_name_H-M   'P 1'
#
loop_
_entity.id
_entity.type
_entity.pdbx_description
1 polymer ?
#
loop_
_entity_poly.entity_id
_entity_poly.type
_entity_poly.pdbx_seq_one_letter_code
_entity_poly.pdbx_strand_id
1 'polypeptide(L)'
;MDSLPQPVRLHRRSHGHVRVRPHRPPQLHPPDCVDDHAGPRYRKLLFYDVDVVIQAAILTAVAVIGLFVFTLQSKRDFQKHYALLFSCSAIFMMGMFLQIVFMSPTFDLLMAIFGALLFCAYLVFDIDYIMNHSSPEDYIIACINLYLDIVNLFLEILRILNEINRN
;
A
#
# COMPACT_ATOMS: atom_id res chain seq x y z
N MET A 1 -13.53 91.98 -33.42
CA MET A 1 -12.14 92.32 -33.75
C MET A 1 -11.27 91.30 -33.07
N ASP A 2 -10.95 90.26 -33.84
CA ASP A 2 -10.25 89.05 -33.43
C ASP A 2 -8.82 89.34 -33.00
N SER A 3 -8.40 88.72 -31.89
CA SER A 3 -7.00 88.66 -31.46
C SER A 3 -6.64 87.19 -31.26
N LEU A 4 -6.19 86.54 -32.34
CA LEU A 4 -5.68 85.17 -32.34
C LEU A 4 -4.31 85.11 -31.62
N PRO A 5 -4.10 84.22 -30.63
CA PRO A 5 -2.80 84.01 -30.02
C PRO A 5 -1.91 83.03 -30.82
N GLN A 6 -0.59 83.27 -30.71
CA GLN A 6 0.54 82.71 -31.45
C GLN A 6 0.76 81.18 -31.30
N PRO A 7 1.41 80.52 -32.29
CA PRO A 7 1.68 79.08 -32.23
C PRO A 7 2.76 78.69 -31.22
N VAL A 8 2.50 77.58 -30.52
CA VAL A 8 3.34 76.97 -29.48
C VAL A 8 4.63 76.38 -30.08
N ARG A 9 5.76 76.77 -29.49
CA ARG A 9 7.11 76.36 -29.87
C ARG A 9 7.38 74.92 -29.36
N LEU A 10 7.44 73.94 -30.27
CA LEU A 10 7.77 72.55 -29.93
C LEU A 10 9.24 72.41 -29.52
N HIS A 11 9.48 72.14 -28.23
CA HIS A 11 10.80 71.84 -27.70
C HIS A 11 11.15 70.38 -28.04
N ARG A 12 12.09 70.19 -28.98
CA ARG A 12 12.61 68.90 -29.42
C ARG A 12 13.37 68.25 -28.25
N ARG A 13 12.72 67.31 -27.55
CA ARG A 13 13.32 66.59 -26.42
C ARG A 13 14.36 65.59 -26.94
N SER A 14 15.58 65.76 -26.45
CA SER A 14 16.78 64.97 -26.75
C SER A 14 16.55 63.46 -26.55
N HIS A 15 17.03 62.65 -27.48
CA HIS A 15 17.00 61.20 -27.46
C HIS A 15 17.80 60.65 -26.27
N GLY A 16 17.10 60.33 -25.18
CA GLY A 16 17.61 59.43 -24.15
C GLY A 16 17.45 57.99 -24.61
N HIS A 17 18.55 57.26 -24.79
CA HIS A 17 18.53 55.81 -24.97
C HIS A 17 17.95 55.16 -23.71
N VAL A 18 16.68 54.74 -23.78
CA VAL A 18 16.04 53.93 -22.76
C VAL A 18 16.66 52.52 -22.81
N ARG A 19 17.52 52.19 -21.84
CA ARG A 19 17.94 50.80 -21.63
C ARG A 19 16.74 50.01 -21.12
N VAL A 20 16.14 49.21 -22.00
CA VAL A 20 15.20 48.17 -21.61
C VAL A 20 15.97 47.14 -20.77
N ARG A 21 15.70 47.06 -19.47
CA ARG A 21 16.21 45.95 -18.66
C ARG A 21 15.53 44.67 -19.17
N PRO A 22 16.26 43.54 -19.32
CA PRO A 22 15.61 42.27 -19.61
C PRO A 22 14.64 41.97 -18.47
N HIS A 23 13.36 41.89 -18.81
CA HIS A 23 12.32 41.45 -17.89
C HIS A 23 12.64 40.00 -17.57
N ARG A 24 13.16 39.73 -16.37
CA ARG A 24 13.30 38.36 -15.89
C ARG A 24 11.87 37.78 -15.91
N PRO A 25 11.60 36.69 -16.65
CA PRO A 25 10.31 36.06 -16.58
C PRO A 25 10.03 35.71 -15.11
N PRO A 26 8.78 35.77 -14.64
CA PRO A 26 8.43 35.18 -13.36
C PRO A 26 8.99 33.76 -13.36
N GLN A 27 9.86 33.44 -12.40
CA GLN A 27 10.25 32.06 -12.19
C GLN A 27 8.94 31.32 -11.92
N LEU A 28 8.52 30.48 -12.86
CA LEU A 28 7.41 29.57 -12.62
C LEU A 28 7.92 28.64 -11.53
N HIS A 29 7.59 28.95 -10.27
CA HIS A 29 7.75 27.98 -9.21
C HIS A 29 7.03 26.72 -9.71
N PRO A 30 7.67 25.54 -9.68
CA PRO A 30 6.90 24.31 -9.83
C PRO A 30 5.71 24.42 -8.88
N PRO A 31 4.51 23.96 -9.29
CA PRO A 31 3.40 23.97 -8.36
C PRO A 31 3.89 23.27 -7.09
N ASP A 32 3.93 23.99 -5.98
CA ASP A 32 4.04 23.41 -4.65
C ASP A 32 2.72 22.66 -4.44
N CYS A 33 2.52 21.53 -5.13
CA CYS A 33 1.32 20.70 -5.08
C CYS A 33 1.59 19.38 -4.38
N VAL A 34 2.49 19.42 -3.39
CA VAL A 34 2.42 18.49 -2.28
C VAL A 34 2.33 19.34 -1.04
N ASP A 35 1.10 19.70 -0.67
CA ASP A 35 0.79 20.18 0.67
C ASP A 35 1.34 19.15 1.67
N ASP A 36 2.50 19.44 2.26
CA ASP A 36 3.12 18.73 3.39
C ASP A 36 2.31 18.91 4.71
N HIS A 37 1.03 19.25 4.57
CA HIS A 37 0.03 19.32 5.64
C HIS A 37 -0.70 17.99 5.86
N ALA A 38 -0.33 16.94 5.12
CA ALA A 38 -0.62 15.58 5.52
C ALA A 38 0.15 15.29 6.83
N GLY A 39 -0.52 15.56 7.97
CA GLY A 39 0.01 15.25 9.29
C GLY A 39 0.60 13.83 9.41
N PRO A 40 1.43 13.55 10.43
CA PRO A 40 2.24 12.32 10.53
C PRO A 40 1.47 10.99 10.42
N ARG A 41 0.14 11.06 10.55
CA ARG A 41 -0.81 9.95 10.48
C ARG A 41 -0.99 9.39 9.05
N TYR A 42 -0.98 10.24 8.02
CA TYR A 42 -1.29 9.81 6.64
C TYR A 42 -0.05 9.39 5.86
N ARG A 43 1.14 9.81 6.32
CA ARG A 43 2.45 9.39 5.79
C ARG A 43 2.70 7.89 5.94
N LYS A 44 2.01 7.20 6.85
CA LYS A 44 2.09 5.73 6.97
C LYS A 44 1.28 4.98 5.91
N LEU A 45 0.26 5.60 5.31
CA LEU A 45 -0.68 4.92 4.40
C LEU A 45 -0.23 4.98 2.94
N LEU A 46 0.65 5.93 2.58
CA LEU A 46 1.10 6.15 1.21
C LEU A 46 2.54 5.70 0.93
N PHE A 47 3.32 5.39 1.96
CA PHE A 47 4.75 5.08 1.81
C PHE A 47 5.08 3.77 2.51
N TYR A 48 4.69 2.66 1.88
CA TYR A 48 5.47 1.43 2.04
C TYR A 48 6.71 1.59 1.19
N ASP A 49 7.89 1.39 1.79
CA ASP A 49 9.12 1.35 1.02
C ASP A 49 9.03 0.22 -0.01
N VAL A 50 9.36 0.54 -1.26
CA VAL A 50 9.33 -0.42 -2.38
C VAL A 50 10.18 -1.65 -2.05
N ASP A 51 11.28 -1.44 -1.33
CA ASP A 51 12.17 -2.50 -0.85
C ASP A 51 11.43 -3.49 0.07
N VAL A 52 10.61 -3.00 1.00
CA VAL A 52 9.84 -3.83 1.94
C VAL A 52 8.76 -4.62 1.18
N VAL A 53 8.10 -3.99 0.21
CA VAL A 53 7.07 -4.66 -0.61
C VAL A 53 7.67 -5.79 -1.44
N ILE A 54 8.83 -5.56 -2.06
CA ILE A 54 9.54 -6.58 -2.85
C ILE A 54 10.01 -7.72 -1.94
N GLN A 55 10.57 -7.42 -0.77
CA GLN A 55 10.96 -8.44 0.20
C GLN A 55 9.76 -9.29 0.65
N ALA A 56 8.63 -8.66 0.96
CA ALA A 56 7.40 -9.36 1.32
C ALA A 56 6.94 -10.27 0.18
N ALA A 57 6.93 -9.77 -1.07
CA ALA A 57 6.50 -10.54 -2.23
C ALA A 57 7.38 -11.78 -2.46
N ILE A 58 8.71 -11.64 -2.32
CA ILE A 58 9.65 -12.76 -2.43
C ILE A 58 9.40 -13.79 -1.32
N LEU A 59 9.25 -13.35 -0.07
CA LEU A 59 8.97 -14.25 1.06
C LEU A 59 7.64 -14.98 0.89
N THR A 60 6.58 -14.29 0.47
CA THR A 60 5.29 -14.93 0.18
C THR A 60 5.42 -15.93 -0.96
N ALA A 61 6.10 -15.60 -2.06
CA ALA A 61 6.30 -16.52 -3.18
C ALA A 61 7.02 -17.80 -2.74
N VAL A 62 8.10 -17.66 -1.95
CA VAL A 62 8.83 -18.81 -1.40
C VAL A 62 7.95 -19.63 -0.45
N ALA A 63 7.19 -18.97 0.43
CA ALA A 63 6.28 -19.64 1.36
C ALA A 63 5.19 -20.41 0.62
N VAL A 64 4.51 -19.79 -0.35
CA VAL A 64 3.45 -20.41 -1.15
C VAL A 64 3.99 -21.60 -1.94
N ILE A 65 5.13 -21.47 -2.63
CA ILE A 65 5.73 -22.58 -3.38
C ILE A 65 6.16 -23.70 -2.43
N GLY A 66 6.80 -23.37 -1.31
CA GLY A 66 7.23 -24.35 -0.31
C GLY A 66 6.07 -25.12 0.31
N LEU A 67 5.01 -24.42 0.71
CA LEU A 67 3.80 -25.01 1.26
C LEU A 67 3.05 -25.81 0.20
N PHE A 68 2.98 -25.34 -1.05
CA PHE A 68 2.38 -26.08 -2.15
C PHE A 68 3.08 -27.43 -2.36
N VAL A 69 4.40 -27.44 -2.52
CA VAL A 69 5.19 -28.68 -2.66
C VAL A 69 5.03 -29.58 -1.43
N PHE A 70 5.00 -29.01 -0.23
CA PHE A 70 4.77 -29.76 1.00
C PHE A 70 3.39 -30.44 0.99
N THR A 71 2.33 -29.73 0.61
CA THR A 71 0.97 -30.30 0.52
C THR A 71 0.91 -31.39 -0.53
N LEU A 72 1.53 -31.23 -1.71
CA LEU A 72 1.58 -32.26 -2.75
C LEU A 72 2.15 -33.59 -2.24
N GLN A 73 3.13 -33.52 -1.33
CA GLN A 73 3.81 -34.70 -0.78
C GLN A 73 3.11 -35.27 0.46
N SER A 74 2.21 -34.49 1.08
CA SER A 74 1.51 -34.88 2.30
C SER A 74 0.41 -35.90 2.00
N LYS A 75 0.40 -37.00 2.75
CA LYS A 75 -0.68 -38.02 2.71
C LYS A 75 -1.64 -37.89 3.90
N ARG A 76 -1.63 -36.75 4.60
CA ARG A 76 -2.46 -36.54 5.79
C ARG A 76 -3.85 -36.05 5.38
N ASP A 77 -4.88 -36.61 6.02
CA ASP A 77 -6.23 -36.06 5.92
C ASP A 77 -6.34 -34.74 6.71
N PHE A 78 -6.19 -33.60 6.04
CA PHE A 78 -6.31 -32.29 6.68
C PHE A 78 -7.75 -31.98 7.10
N GLN A 79 -8.74 -32.64 6.49
CA GLN A 79 -10.18 -32.51 6.76
C GLN A 79 -10.56 -32.46 8.25
N LYS A 80 -9.92 -33.28 9.09
CA LYS A 80 -10.22 -33.39 10.52
C LYS A 80 -9.95 -32.11 11.31
N HIS A 81 -9.13 -31.21 10.75
CA HIS A 81 -8.66 -30.01 11.43
C HIS A 81 -9.34 -28.72 10.93
N TYR A 82 -10.28 -28.80 9.98
CA TYR A 82 -11.00 -27.61 9.47
C TYR A 82 -11.75 -26.87 10.59
N ALA A 83 -12.36 -27.60 11.52
CA ALA A 83 -13.07 -26.99 12.65
C ALA A 83 -12.13 -26.16 13.55
N LEU A 84 -10.87 -26.60 13.69
CA LEU A 84 -9.86 -25.88 14.45
C LEU A 84 -9.46 -24.60 13.73
N LEU A 85 -9.15 -24.68 12.42
CA LEU A 85 -8.79 -23.50 11.64
C LEU A 85 -9.91 -22.46 11.62
N PHE A 86 -11.15 -22.89 11.40
CA PHE A 86 -12.32 -22.00 11.44
C PHE A 86 -12.45 -21.29 12.79
N SER A 87 -12.22 -22.01 13.89
CA SER A 87 -12.22 -21.42 15.23
C SER A 87 -11.08 -20.41 15.42
N CYS A 88 -9.87 -20.72 14.93
CA CYS A 88 -8.74 -19.80 14.97
C CYS A 88 -8.99 -18.52 14.15
N SER A 89 -9.62 -18.64 12.97
CA SER A 89 -10.04 -17.50 12.15
C SER A 89 -11.06 -16.60 12.86
N ALA A 90 -12.06 -17.18 13.53
CA ALA A 90 -13.01 -16.40 14.32
C ALA A 90 -12.31 -15.60 15.44
N ILE A 91 -11.34 -16.22 16.12
CA ILE A 91 -10.52 -15.53 17.14
C ILE A 91 -9.67 -14.44 16.50
N PHE A 92 -9.06 -14.69 15.34
CA PHE A 92 -8.28 -13.71 14.61
C PHE A 92 -9.09 -12.48 14.22
N MET A 93 -10.32 -12.68 13.72
CA MET A 93 -11.25 -11.60 13.39
C MET A 93 -11.61 -10.75 14.62
N MET A 94 -11.82 -11.38 15.78
CA MET A 94 -12.03 -10.65 17.04
C MET A 94 -10.75 -9.91 17.48
N GLY A 95 -9.57 -10.51 17.28
CA GLY A 95 -8.27 -9.90 17.56
C GLY A 95 -8.02 -8.64 16.72
N MET A 96 -8.42 -8.65 15.44
CA MET A 96 -8.39 -7.48 14.57
C MET A 96 -9.25 -6.33 15.11
N PHE A 97 -10.43 -6.63 15.67
CA PHE A 97 -11.27 -5.61 16.32
C PHE A 97 -10.63 -5.05 17.60
N LEU A 98 -10.03 -5.91 18.43
CA LEU A 98 -9.30 -5.49 19.63
C LEU A 98 -8.10 -4.60 19.28
N GLN A 99 -7.44 -4.85 18.16
CA GLN A 99 -6.31 -4.05 17.70
C GLN A 99 -6.67 -2.56 17.55
N ILE A 100 -7.90 -2.26 17.09
CA ILE A 100 -8.42 -0.89 16.96
C ILE A 100 -8.49 -0.18 18.32
N VAL A 101 -8.72 -0.93 19.40
CA VAL A 101 -8.85 -0.39 20.76
C VAL A 101 -7.48 -0.19 21.43
N PHE A 102 -6.57 -1.17 21.31
CA PHE A 102 -5.28 -1.15 22.02
C PHE A 102 -4.18 -0.36 21.30
N MET A 103 -4.24 -0.24 19.97
CA MET A 103 -3.31 0.56 19.13
C MET A 103 -1.82 0.50 19.54
N SER A 104 -1.33 -0.69 19.93
CA SER A 104 0.05 -0.84 20.40
C SER A 104 0.92 -1.56 19.34
N PRO A 105 2.12 -1.06 19.04
CA PRO A 105 2.98 -1.61 17.98
C PRO A 105 3.38 -3.07 18.24
N THR A 106 3.59 -3.44 19.50
CA THR A 106 3.92 -4.81 19.88
C THR A 106 2.76 -5.77 19.66
N PHE A 107 1.53 -5.36 20.01
CA PHE A 107 0.34 -6.16 19.72
C PHE A 107 0.10 -6.26 18.22
N ASP A 108 0.37 -5.20 17.47
CA ASP A 108 0.27 -5.19 16.02
C ASP A 108 1.21 -6.21 15.37
N LEU A 109 2.47 -6.29 15.82
CA LEU A 109 3.44 -7.29 15.35
C LEU A 109 3.02 -8.72 15.72
N LEU A 110 2.59 -8.95 16.97
CA LEU A 110 2.16 -10.27 17.43
C LEU A 110 0.96 -10.78 16.65
N MET A 111 -0.03 -9.92 16.41
CA MET A 111 -1.19 -10.25 15.60
C MET A 111 -0.79 -10.55 14.16
N ALA A 112 0.18 -9.83 13.59
CA ALA A 112 0.63 -10.08 12.23
C ALA A 112 1.36 -11.42 12.09
N ILE A 113 2.23 -11.77 13.05
CA ILE A 113 2.89 -13.08 13.10
C ILE A 113 1.86 -14.21 13.22
N PHE A 114 0.88 -14.05 14.11
CA PHE A 114 -0.18 -15.03 14.28
C PHE A 114 -1.03 -15.18 13.00
N GLY A 115 -1.40 -14.06 12.36
CA GLY A 115 -2.12 -14.05 11.09
C GLY A 115 -1.34 -14.76 9.98
N ALA A 116 -0.04 -14.48 9.84
CA ALA A 116 0.81 -15.14 8.85
C ALA A 116 0.86 -16.67 9.04
N LEU A 117 0.96 -17.16 10.28
CA LEU A 117 0.92 -18.59 10.57
C LEU A 117 -0.46 -19.19 10.26
N LEU A 118 -1.53 -18.46 10.58
CA LEU A 118 -2.90 -18.88 10.31
C LEU A 118 -3.15 -19.02 8.79
N PHE A 119 -2.80 -18.01 8.00
CA PHE A 119 -2.95 -18.06 6.54
C PHE A 119 -2.02 -19.09 5.88
N CYS A 120 -0.81 -19.32 6.41
CA CYS A 120 0.01 -20.46 5.99
C CYS A 120 -0.71 -21.80 6.19
N ALA A 121 -1.41 -21.97 7.33
CA ALA A 121 -2.16 -23.18 7.59
C ALA A 121 -3.38 -23.30 6.67
N TYR A 122 -4.16 -22.23 6.48
CA TYR A 122 -5.28 -22.22 5.54
C TYR A 122 -4.86 -22.56 4.11
N LEU A 123 -3.74 -22.00 3.64
CA LEU A 123 -3.19 -22.28 2.32
C LEU A 123 -2.91 -23.78 2.10
N VAL A 124 -2.37 -24.49 3.10
CA VAL A 124 -2.17 -25.95 3.02
C VAL A 124 -3.50 -26.68 2.86
N PHE A 125 -4.54 -26.24 3.57
CA PHE A 125 -5.87 -26.86 3.54
C PHE A 125 -6.62 -26.56 2.25
N ASP A 126 -6.50 -25.36 1.72
CA ASP A 126 -7.14 -24.97 0.46
C ASP A 126 -6.50 -25.68 -0.73
N ILE A 127 -5.18 -25.88 -0.71
CA ILE A 127 -4.48 -26.70 -1.71
C ILE A 127 -4.93 -28.16 -1.61
N ASP A 128 -4.98 -28.73 -0.41
CA ASP A 128 -5.44 -30.11 -0.20
C ASP A 128 -6.89 -30.30 -0.68
N TYR A 129 -7.77 -29.33 -0.38
CA TYR A 129 -9.16 -29.33 -0.82
C TYR A 129 -9.29 -29.32 -2.34
N ILE A 130 -8.56 -28.42 -3.01
CA ILE A 130 -8.56 -28.34 -4.49
C ILE A 130 -8.08 -29.65 -5.10
N MET A 131 -7.04 -30.27 -4.55
CA MET A 131 -6.45 -31.47 -5.13
C MET A 131 -7.26 -32.74 -4.91
N ASN A 132 -7.81 -32.91 -3.71
CA ASN A 132 -8.37 -34.20 -3.27
C ASN A 132 -9.90 -34.20 -3.17
N HIS A 133 -10.54 -33.03 -3.09
CA HIS A 133 -11.94 -32.91 -2.70
C HIS A 133 -12.79 -31.97 -3.56
N SER A 134 -12.20 -31.27 -4.54
CA SER A 134 -12.96 -30.32 -5.36
C SER A 134 -13.78 -31.01 -6.45
N SER A 135 -15.10 -30.79 -6.41
CA SER A 135 -15.99 -31.07 -7.53
C SER A 135 -15.87 -29.95 -8.57
N PRO A 136 -16.18 -30.20 -9.86
CA PRO A 136 -16.14 -29.16 -10.90
C PRO A 136 -17.00 -27.94 -10.60
N GLU A 137 -18.07 -28.11 -9.84
CA GLU A 137 -18.99 -27.04 -9.40
C GLU A 137 -18.39 -26.13 -8.31
N ASP A 138 -17.58 -26.69 -7.41
CA ASP A 138 -17.00 -25.98 -6.26
C ASP A 138 -15.57 -25.49 -6.52
N TYR A 139 -14.93 -25.94 -7.61
CA TYR A 139 -13.56 -25.61 -7.96
C TYR A 139 -13.30 -24.10 -8.02
N ILE A 140 -14.25 -23.33 -8.57
CA ILE A 140 -14.13 -21.86 -8.67
C ILE A 140 -14.07 -21.24 -7.26
N ILE A 141 -14.93 -21.69 -6.36
CA ILE A 141 -14.98 -21.19 -4.98
C ILE A 141 -13.68 -21.57 -4.23
N ALA A 142 -13.20 -22.79 -4.42
CA ALA A 142 -11.94 -23.24 -3.84
C ALA A 142 -10.74 -22.40 -4.30
N CYS A 143 -10.67 -22.06 -5.59
CA CYS A 143 -9.62 -21.16 -6.11
C CYS A 143 -9.73 -19.74 -5.56
N ILE A 144 -10.95 -19.23 -5.32
CA ILE A 144 -11.14 -17.91 -4.69
C ILE A 144 -10.61 -17.93 -3.26
N ASN A 145 -10.90 -18.97 -2.48
CA ASN A 145 -10.40 -19.09 -1.11
C ASN A 145 -8.86 -19.17 -1.08
N LEU A 146 -8.27 -20.00 -1.95
CA LEU A 146 -6.82 -20.10 -2.09
C LEU A 146 -6.18 -18.74 -2.44
N TYR A 147 -6.81 -17.97 -3.32
CA TYR A 147 -6.36 -16.61 -3.65
C TYR A 147 -6.41 -15.68 -2.44
N LEU A 148 -7.50 -15.72 -1.67
CA LEU A 148 -7.64 -14.91 -0.45
C LEU A 148 -6.58 -15.26 0.58
N ASP A 149 -6.25 -16.53 0.76
CA ASP A 149 -5.19 -16.96 1.67
C ASP A 149 -3.82 -16.42 1.27
N ILE A 150 -3.49 -16.46 -0.03
CA ILE A 150 -2.22 -15.92 -0.55
C ILE A 150 -2.15 -14.41 -0.33
N VAL A 151 -3.23 -13.68 -0.64
CA VAL A 151 -3.28 -12.22 -0.47
C VAL A 151 -3.17 -11.85 1.01
N ASN A 152 -3.90 -12.54 1.88
CA ASN A 152 -3.86 -12.28 3.31
C ASN A 152 -2.49 -12.62 3.91
N LEU A 153 -1.87 -13.74 3.51
CA LEU A 153 -0.50 -14.06 3.89
C LEU A 153 0.49 -12.98 3.47
N PHE A 154 0.36 -12.45 2.24
CA PHE A 154 1.18 -11.34 1.77
C PHE A 154 1.01 -10.09 2.64
N LEU A 155 -0.24 -9.72 2.97
CA LEU A 155 -0.51 -8.54 3.81
C LEU A 155 0.07 -8.69 5.22
N GLU A 156 -0.01 -9.89 5.81
CA GLU A 156 0.57 -10.13 7.13
C GLU A 156 2.10 -10.13 7.12
N ILE A 157 2.74 -10.75 6.11
CA ILE A 157 4.20 -10.68 5.95
C ILE A 157 4.64 -9.23 5.73
N LEU A 158 3.93 -8.49 4.88
CA LEU A 158 4.20 -7.09 4.61
C LEU A 158 4.13 -6.26 5.90
N ARG A 159 3.10 -6.49 6.72
CA ARG A 159 2.91 -5.85 8.02
C ARG A 159 4.01 -6.20 9.02
N ILE A 160 4.45 -7.46 9.08
CA ILE A 160 5.57 -7.89 9.91
C ILE A 160 6.85 -7.15 9.52
N LEU A 161 7.21 -7.15 8.24
CA LEU A 161 8.43 -6.48 7.76
C LEU A 161 8.40 -4.98 8.03
N ASN A 162 7.24 -4.34 7.85
CA ASN A 162 7.08 -2.93 8.15
C ASN A 162 7.29 -2.60 9.62
N GLU A 163 6.73 -3.41 10.54
CA GLU A 163 6.89 -3.15 11.97
C GLU A 163 8.34 -3.44 12.43
N ILE A 164 9.01 -4.42 11.82
CA ILE A 164 10.45 -4.69 12.07
C ILE A 164 11.32 -3.54 11.54
N ASN A 165 11.06 -3.01 10.34
CA ASN A 165 11.85 -1.90 9.79
C ASN A 165 11.62 -0.58 10.55
N ARG A 166 10.49 -0.46 11.26
CA ARG A 166 10.14 0.74 12.03
C ARG A 166 10.74 0.78 13.44
N ASN A 167 11.32 -0.31 13.93
CA ASN A 167 11.76 -0.47 15.33
C ASN A 167 13.27 -0.70 15.44
#